data_AF-A0A069IQ62-F1
#
_entry.id   AF-A0A069IQ62-F1
#
_cell.length_a   1.000
_cell.length_b   1.000
_cell.length_c   1.000
_cell.angle_alpha   90.00
_cell.angle_beta   90.00
_cell.angle_gamma   90.00
#
_symmetry.space_group_name_H-M   'P 1'
#
loop_
_entity.id
_entity.type
_entity.pdbx_description
1 polymer ?
#
loop_
_entity_poly.entity_id
_entity_poly.type
_entity_poly.pdbx_seq_one_letter_code
_entity_poly.pdbx_strand_id
1 'polypeptide(L)'
;MLGRWRILLSQLSGPAASGRLRRTDDDSAAAAPFDRPSDLEPSAPDPLEIALVEIETGALEVYARAGLPTKPGHYRKAPGTEAWTFIAATLSPEARFALTLDHPSEMGWRFARLQDLGARSGRADLRAASRLLNEIADLRAARRGVLKEDHLLIALELGGAWRALRDSKAVTASRLTLTPPRSEPPKAAKTPRKPRAKRDKSSEAR
;
A
#
# COMPACT_ATOMS: atom_id res chain seq x y z
N MET A 1 -1.08 -5.41 -20.21
CA MET A 1 -1.37 -4.19 -21.00
C MET A 1 -0.55 -3.00 -20.46
N LEU A 2 0.76 -2.99 -20.73
CA LEU A 2 1.67 -1.91 -20.42
C LEU A 2 2.10 -1.30 -21.75
N GLY A 3 1.78 -0.04 -22.04
CA GLY A 3 2.22 0.51 -23.33
C GLY A 3 1.71 1.88 -23.79
N ARG A 4 1.01 2.68 -22.95
CA ARG A 4 0.48 3.99 -23.41
C ARG A 4 1.17 5.23 -22.84
N TRP A 5 2.15 5.08 -21.95
CA TRP A 5 2.78 6.21 -21.26
C TRP A 5 4.08 6.70 -21.92
N ARG A 6 4.62 5.94 -22.88
CA ARG A 6 5.96 6.22 -23.45
C ARG A 6 5.95 7.06 -24.73
N ILE A 7 4.77 7.44 -25.23
CA ILE A 7 4.61 8.20 -26.48
C ILE A 7 4.38 9.71 -26.22
N LEU A 8 3.98 10.08 -25.00
CA LEU A 8 3.64 11.47 -24.67
C LEU A 8 4.84 12.36 -24.29
N LEU A 9 6.02 11.80 -24.02
CA LEU A 9 7.20 12.59 -23.62
C LEU A 9 8.16 12.99 -24.77
N SER A 10 7.95 12.52 -26.00
CA SER A 10 8.85 12.81 -27.13
C SER A 10 8.44 14.03 -27.99
N GLN A 11 7.35 14.72 -27.68
CA GLN A 11 6.86 15.87 -28.46
C GLN A 11 7.41 17.23 -27.98
N LEU A 12 8.32 17.27 -27.02
CA LEU A 12 8.82 18.51 -26.39
C LEU A 12 10.27 18.85 -26.71
N SER A 13 10.84 18.37 -27.83
CA SER A 13 12.20 18.77 -28.23
C SER A 13 12.41 18.89 -29.74
N GLY A 14 12.24 20.15 -30.22
CA GLY A 14 13.00 20.79 -31.32
C GLY A 14 12.43 20.67 -32.75
N PRO A 15 12.78 21.58 -33.69
CA PRO A 15 13.79 22.66 -33.62
C PRO A 15 13.27 24.08 -33.92
N ALA A 16 14.11 25.07 -33.59
CA ALA A 16 13.93 26.49 -33.93
C ALA A 16 14.02 26.71 -35.46
N ALA A 17 12.99 27.36 -36.03
CA ALA A 17 13.01 27.87 -37.40
C ALA A 17 12.72 29.38 -37.37
N SER A 18 13.72 30.17 -37.73
CA SER A 18 13.60 31.60 -38.00
C SER A 18 12.63 31.84 -39.17
N GLY A 19 11.49 32.47 -38.90
CA GLY A 19 10.47 32.83 -39.88
C GLY A 19 10.02 34.28 -39.70
N ARG A 20 10.66 35.16 -40.48
CA ARG A 20 10.30 36.52 -40.91
C ARG A 20 8.92 37.07 -40.47
N LEU A 21 8.92 38.16 -39.71
CA LEU A 21 7.73 38.95 -39.34
C LEU A 21 6.95 39.39 -40.59
N ARG A 22 5.67 39.00 -40.66
CA ARG A 22 4.65 39.71 -41.43
C ARG A 22 3.66 40.28 -40.42
N ARG A 23 3.79 41.58 -40.16
CA ARG A 23 2.83 42.37 -39.39
C ARG A 23 1.58 42.54 -40.26
N THR A 24 0.49 41.91 -39.85
CA THR A 24 -0.86 42.31 -40.24
C THR A 24 -1.50 42.85 -38.97
N ASP A 25 -1.50 44.18 -38.88
CA ASP A 25 -2.42 44.90 -38.01
C ASP A 25 -3.81 44.71 -38.62
N ASP A 26 -4.66 43.92 -37.95
CA ASP A 26 -6.10 44.04 -38.11
C ASP A 26 -6.84 43.59 -36.85
N ASP A 27 -7.99 44.20 -36.66
CA ASP A 27 -8.74 44.52 -35.45
C ASP A 27 -8.93 43.47 -34.33
N SER A 28 -8.70 43.97 -33.11
CA SER A 28 -9.71 44.10 -32.05
C SER A 28 -10.64 42.90 -31.79
N ALA A 29 -10.07 41.89 -31.14
CA ALA A 29 -10.70 41.24 -29.99
C ALA A 29 -9.58 40.78 -29.07
N ALA A 30 -8.97 41.75 -28.36
CA ALA A 30 -8.08 41.42 -27.25
C ALA A 30 -8.93 40.73 -26.19
N ALA A 31 -9.01 39.39 -26.26
CA ALA A 31 -9.44 38.56 -25.14
C ALA A 31 -8.67 39.08 -23.94
N ALA A 32 -9.38 39.57 -22.93
CA ALA A 32 -8.72 40.17 -21.79
C ALA A 32 -7.76 39.10 -21.22
N PRO A 33 -6.51 39.42 -20.88
CA PRO A 33 -5.56 38.42 -20.37
C PRO A 33 -6.03 37.75 -19.06
N PHE A 34 -7.14 38.22 -18.50
CA PHE A 34 -7.82 37.70 -17.31
C PHE A 34 -9.23 37.16 -17.58
N ASP A 35 -9.70 37.11 -18.84
CA ASP A 35 -10.91 36.39 -19.21
C ASP A 35 -10.66 34.90 -18.98
N ARG A 36 -11.27 34.38 -17.90
CA ARG A 36 -11.24 32.95 -17.61
C ARG A 36 -12.14 32.28 -18.65
N PRO A 37 -11.64 31.34 -19.47
CA PRO A 37 -12.48 30.62 -20.42
C PRO A 37 -13.61 29.92 -19.64
N SER A 38 -14.85 30.34 -19.90
CA SER A 38 -16.06 29.84 -19.23
C SER A 38 -16.47 28.44 -19.69
N ASP A 39 -15.79 27.90 -20.70
CA ASP A 39 -16.09 26.59 -21.29
C ASP A 39 -14.94 25.62 -21.03
N LEU A 40 -14.77 25.23 -19.76
CA LEU A 40 -14.08 23.98 -19.46
C LEU A 40 -15.08 22.84 -19.68
N GLU A 41 -15.07 22.29 -20.91
CA GLU A 41 -15.65 21.00 -21.26
C GLU A 41 -15.47 19.98 -20.11
N PRO A 42 -16.42 19.04 -19.90
CA PRO A 42 -16.41 18.10 -18.77
C PRO A 42 -15.03 17.48 -18.63
N SER A 43 -14.34 17.92 -17.57
CA SER A 43 -12.95 17.60 -17.31
C SER A 43 -12.78 16.08 -17.40
N ALA A 44 -11.77 15.66 -18.16
CA ALA A 44 -11.24 14.29 -18.12
C ALA A 44 -11.22 13.76 -16.66
N PRO A 45 -11.44 12.45 -16.44
CA PRO A 45 -11.57 11.92 -15.09
C PRO A 45 -10.39 12.37 -14.23
N ASP A 46 -10.71 12.95 -13.06
CA ASP A 46 -9.75 13.62 -12.20
C ASP A 46 -8.53 12.70 -11.97
N PRO A 47 -7.36 13.04 -12.55
CA PRO A 47 -6.20 12.14 -12.51
C PRO A 47 -5.72 11.88 -11.09
N LEU A 48 -5.96 12.82 -10.16
CA LEU A 48 -5.68 12.61 -8.75
C LEU A 48 -6.61 11.56 -8.15
N GLU A 49 -7.93 11.63 -8.42
CA GLU A 49 -8.86 10.60 -7.92
C GLU A 49 -8.56 9.22 -8.49
N ILE A 50 -8.18 9.13 -9.76
CA ILE A 50 -7.73 7.86 -10.34
C ILE A 50 -6.55 7.29 -9.54
N ALA A 51 -5.55 8.13 -9.25
CA ALA A 51 -4.40 7.72 -8.46
C ALA A 51 -4.79 7.31 -7.03
N LEU A 52 -5.65 8.08 -6.35
CA LEU A 52 -6.12 7.77 -5.00
C LEU A 52 -6.89 6.43 -4.96
N VAL A 53 -7.73 6.15 -5.96
CA VAL A 53 -8.45 4.87 -6.09
C VAL A 53 -7.49 3.71 -6.32
N GLU A 54 -6.44 3.87 -7.12
CA GLU A 54 -5.41 2.83 -7.31
C GLU A 54 -4.71 2.50 -6.00
N ILE A 55 -4.29 3.52 -5.24
CA ILE A 55 -3.61 3.35 -3.95
C ILE A 55 -4.55 2.72 -2.92
N GLU A 56 -5.80 3.18 -2.84
CA GLU A 56 -6.83 2.63 -1.95
C GLU A 56 -7.06 1.14 -2.25
N THR A 57 -7.25 0.79 -3.52
CA THR A 57 -7.40 -0.61 -3.95
C THR A 57 -6.20 -1.44 -3.52
N GLY A 58 -4.99 -0.92 -3.75
CA GLY A 58 -3.76 -1.59 -3.37
C GLY A 58 -3.60 -1.82 -1.86
N ALA A 59 -4.08 -0.89 -1.03
CA ALA A 59 -4.10 -1.01 0.43
C ALA A 59 -5.18 -2.01 0.90
N LEU A 60 -6.37 -1.98 0.30
CA LEU A 60 -7.45 -2.93 0.60
C LEU A 60 -7.10 -4.38 0.23
N GLU A 61 -6.29 -4.59 -0.81
CA GLU A 61 -5.73 -5.91 -1.11
C GLU A 61 -4.85 -6.46 0.03
N VAL A 62 -4.09 -5.59 0.72
CA VAL A 62 -3.28 -6.00 1.88
C VAL A 62 -4.21 -6.46 3.02
N TYR A 63 -5.30 -5.74 3.26
CA TYR A 63 -6.32 -6.13 4.23
C TYR A 63 -6.99 -7.46 3.84
N ALA A 64 -7.41 -7.62 2.60
CA ALA A 64 -8.04 -8.84 2.10
C ALA A 64 -7.12 -10.07 2.29
N ARG A 65 -5.83 -9.94 1.96
CA ARG A 65 -4.83 -11.01 2.16
C ARG A 65 -4.61 -11.36 3.63
N ALA A 66 -4.89 -10.44 4.54
CA ALA A 66 -4.80 -10.65 5.98
C ALA A 66 -6.13 -11.08 6.63
N GLY A 67 -7.19 -11.27 5.84
CA GLY A 67 -8.53 -11.62 6.34
C GLY A 67 -9.25 -10.47 7.04
N LEU A 68 -8.81 -9.22 6.85
CA LEU A 68 -9.51 -8.05 7.36
C LEU A 68 -10.68 -7.66 6.42
N PRO A 69 -11.75 -7.07 6.98
CA PRO A 69 -12.82 -6.49 6.17
C PRO A 69 -12.31 -5.42 5.20
N THR A 70 -12.93 -5.36 4.02
CA THR A 70 -12.64 -4.36 2.97
C THR A 70 -13.81 -3.43 2.68
N LYS A 71 -14.98 -3.68 3.26
CA LYS A 71 -16.17 -2.84 3.05
C LYS A 71 -15.98 -1.49 3.76
N PRO A 72 -16.29 -0.34 3.14
CA PRO A 72 -16.22 0.95 3.81
C PRO A 72 -17.22 1.00 4.97
N GLY A 73 -16.76 1.46 6.13
CA GLY A 73 -17.61 1.70 7.28
C GLY A 73 -16.92 1.53 8.63
N HIS A 74 -17.75 1.32 9.63
CA HIS A 74 -17.39 1.20 11.04
C HIS A 74 -17.53 -0.26 11.48
N TYR A 75 -16.58 -0.68 12.31
CA TYR A 75 -16.44 -2.05 12.76
C TYR A 75 -16.27 -2.12 14.27
N ARG A 76 -16.75 -3.21 14.86
CA ARG A 76 -16.47 -3.60 16.24
C ARG A 76 -15.78 -4.95 16.30
N LYS A 77 -15.03 -5.17 17.36
CA LYS A 77 -14.42 -6.46 17.69
C LYS A 77 -14.71 -6.75 19.15
N ALA A 78 -15.35 -7.89 19.38
CA ALA A 78 -15.67 -8.38 20.71
C ALA A 78 -14.40 -8.88 21.42
N PRO A 79 -14.36 -8.85 22.77
CA PRO A 79 -13.28 -9.48 23.52
C PRO A 79 -13.16 -10.96 23.17
N GLY A 80 -11.93 -11.46 23.05
CA GLY A 80 -11.65 -12.87 22.74
C GLY A 80 -11.97 -13.32 21.31
N THR A 81 -12.56 -12.46 20.47
CA THR A 81 -12.80 -12.75 19.05
C THR A 81 -11.70 -12.13 18.21
N GLU A 82 -11.26 -12.78 17.13
CA GLU A 82 -10.30 -12.18 16.19
C GLU A 82 -10.95 -11.34 15.09
N ALA A 83 -12.16 -11.72 14.68
CA ALA A 83 -12.92 -11.12 13.59
C ALA A 83 -13.54 -9.75 13.95
N TRP A 84 -13.60 -8.89 12.95
CA TRP A 84 -14.31 -7.61 13.01
C TRP A 84 -15.74 -7.77 12.47
N THR A 85 -16.72 -7.21 13.17
CA THR A 85 -18.12 -7.18 12.79
C THR A 85 -18.48 -5.80 12.26
N PHE A 86 -19.12 -5.74 11.09
CA PHE A 86 -19.63 -4.49 10.51
C PHE A 86 -20.77 -3.93 11.36
N ILE A 87 -20.74 -2.62 11.62
CA ILE A 87 -21.77 -1.91 12.38
C ILE A 87 -22.63 -1.08 11.41
N ALA A 88 -22.00 -0.12 10.74
CA ALA A 88 -22.68 0.83 9.87
C ALA A 88 -21.69 1.47 8.88
N ALA A 89 -22.17 1.93 7.73
CA ALA A 89 -21.35 2.65 6.75
C ALA A 89 -20.87 4.00 7.30
N THR A 90 -21.77 4.73 7.96
CA THR A 90 -21.49 6.01 8.61
C THR A 90 -22.09 5.99 10.01
N LEU A 91 -21.36 6.54 10.99
CA LEU A 91 -21.85 6.73 12.35
C LEU A 91 -21.72 8.21 12.71
N SER A 92 -22.77 8.77 13.32
CA SER A 92 -22.68 10.11 13.90
C SER A 92 -21.75 10.09 15.13
N PRO A 93 -21.21 11.26 15.55
CA PRO A 93 -20.45 11.36 16.79
C PRO A 93 -21.21 10.81 18.01
N GLU A 94 -22.50 11.10 18.11
CA GLU A 94 -23.38 10.67 19.21
C GLU A 94 -23.55 9.15 19.21
N ALA A 95 -23.79 8.55 18.04
CA ALA A 95 -23.91 7.10 17.90
C ALA A 95 -22.61 6.36 18.24
N ARG A 96 -21.44 6.94 17.90
CA ARG A 96 -20.14 6.39 18.34
C ARG A 96 -19.96 6.49 19.85
N PHE A 97 -20.38 7.59 20.46
CA PHE A 97 -20.30 7.78 21.90
C PHE A 97 -21.18 6.77 22.63
N ALA A 98 -22.44 6.61 22.20
CA ALA A 98 -23.35 5.59 22.74
C ALA A 98 -22.76 4.18 22.64
N LEU A 99 -22.21 3.79 21.48
CA LEU A 99 -21.54 2.51 21.31
C LEU A 99 -20.36 2.29 22.26
N THR A 100 -19.64 3.36 22.61
CA THR A 100 -18.51 3.28 23.54
C THR A 100 -18.98 3.05 24.97
N LEU A 101 -20.17 3.57 25.34
CA LEU A 101 -20.80 3.31 26.62
C LEU A 101 -21.35 1.88 26.71
N ASP A 102 -22.01 1.40 25.65
CA ASP A 102 -22.60 0.05 25.62
C ASP A 102 -21.54 -1.07 25.59
N HIS A 103 -20.36 -0.77 25.03
CA HIS A 103 -19.27 -1.73 24.83
C HIS A 103 -17.93 -1.10 25.21
N PRO A 104 -17.67 -0.92 26.51
CA PRO A 104 -16.48 -0.20 26.97
C PRO A 104 -15.20 -0.95 26.60
N SER A 105 -14.17 -0.19 26.21
CA SER A 105 -12.89 -0.75 25.78
C SER A 105 -12.12 -1.47 26.88
N GLU A 106 -12.40 -1.13 28.14
CA GLU A 106 -11.85 -1.80 29.33
C GLU A 106 -12.28 -3.26 29.42
N MET A 107 -13.46 -3.60 28.90
CA MET A 107 -13.95 -4.98 28.79
C MET A 107 -13.42 -5.70 27.54
N GLY A 108 -12.41 -5.13 26.87
CA GLY A 108 -11.75 -5.71 25.69
C GLY A 108 -12.49 -5.50 24.36
N TRP A 109 -13.55 -4.70 24.35
CA TRP A 109 -14.21 -4.27 23.11
C TRP A 109 -13.33 -3.30 22.34
N ARG A 110 -13.32 -3.42 21.01
CA ARG A 110 -12.58 -2.50 20.15
C ARG A 110 -13.47 -1.97 19.03
N PHE A 111 -13.33 -0.68 18.77
CA PHE A 111 -13.98 0.01 17.67
C PHE A 111 -12.93 0.60 16.74
N ALA A 112 -13.21 0.55 15.44
CA ALA A 112 -12.38 1.14 14.41
C ALA A 112 -13.20 1.42 13.15
N ARG A 113 -12.80 2.45 12.39
CA ARG A 113 -13.23 2.60 10.99
C ARG A 113 -12.40 1.66 10.12
N LEU A 114 -12.83 1.42 8.89
CA LEU A 114 -12.08 0.62 7.91
C LEU A 114 -10.59 1.03 7.87
N GLN A 115 -10.31 2.32 7.75
CA GLN A 115 -8.95 2.87 7.69
C GLN A 115 -8.12 2.56 8.94
N ASP A 116 -8.74 2.36 10.11
CA ASP A 116 -8.06 2.23 11.40
C ASP A 116 -7.85 0.77 11.85
N LEU A 117 -8.38 -0.21 11.10
CA LEU A 117 -8.30 -1.63 11.47
C LEU A 117 -6.86 -2.13 11.62
N GLY A 118 -5.98 -1.71 10.71
CA GLY A 118 -4.57 -2.11 10.68
C GLY A 118 -3.66 -1.33 11.63
N ALA A 119 -4.10 -0.19 12.19
CA ALA A 119 -3.26 0.75 12.93
C ALA A 119 -2.55 0.12 14.14
N ARG A 120 -3.23 -0.81 14.81
CA ARG A 120 -2.74 -1.51 16.02
C ARG A 120 -2.38 -2.98 15.75
N SER A 121 -2.13 -3.33 14.50
CA SER A 121 -1.71 -4.68 14.12
C SER A 121 -0.22 -4.91 14.41
N GLY A 122 0.15 -6.12 14.82
CA GLY A 122 1.55 -6.52 14.94
C GLY A 122 2.28 -6.59 13.60
N ARG A 123 1.55 -6.70 12.48
CA ARG A 123 2.15 -6.76 11.14
C ARG A 123 2.39 -5.35 10.59
N ALA A 124 3.61 -5.11 10.11
CA ALA A 124 4.02 -3.80 9.60
C ALA A 124 3.29 -3.40 8.31
N ASP A 125 2.97 -4.37 7.44
CA ASP A 125 2.22 -4.15 6.20
C ASP A 125 0.80 -3.62 6.46
N LEU A 126 0.13 -4.14 7.49
CA LEU A 126 -1.20 -3.69 7.91
C LEU A 126 -1.18 -2.28 8.50
N ARG A 127 -0.13 -1.93 9.26
CA ARG A 127 0.06 -0.56 9.76
C ARG A 127 0.30 0.42 8.61
N ALA A 128 1.11 0.03 7.63
CA ALA A 128 1.35 0.82 6.43
C ALA A 128 0.07 1.02 5.61
N ALA A 129 -0.70 -0.04 5.36
CA ALA A 129 -1.99 0.05 4.66
C ALA A 129 -2.99 0.96 5.41
N SER A 130 -3.06 0.84 6.74
CA SER A 130 -3.89 1.72 7.58
C SER A 130 -3.50 3.19 7.47
N ARG A 131 -2.19 3.47 7.42
CA ARG A 131 -1.66 4.82 7.22
C ARG A 131 -2.07 5.37 5.84
N LEU A 132 -1.86 4.60 4.77
CA LEU A 132 -2.26 5.01 3.41
C LEU A 132 -3.76 5.35 3.32
N LEU A 133 -4.62 4.52 3.91
CA LEU A 133 -6.07 4.75 3.88
C LEU A 133 -6.48 6.02 4.64
N ASN A 134 -5.81 6.36 5.75
CA ASN A 134 -6.05 7.59 6.48
C ASN A 134 -5.56 8.82 5.68
N GLU A 135 -4.37 8.78 5.11
CA GLU A 135 -3.82 9.86 4.28
C GLU A 135 -4.70 10.15 3.05
N ILE A 136 -5.24 9.10 2.40
CA ILE A 136 -6.21 9.26 1.30
C ILE A 136 -7.50 9.93 1.79
N ALA A 137 -8.02 9.51 2.94
CA ALA A 137 -9.23 10.11 3.52
C ALA A 137 -9.02 11.59 3.85
N ASP A 138 -7.85 11.93 4.39
CA ASP A 138 -7.48 13.30 4.74
C ASP A 138 -7.32 14.17 3.48
N LEU A 139 -6.66 13.68 2.42
CA LEU A 139 -6.56 14.38 1.15
C LEU A 139 -7.92 14.62 0.49
N ARG A 140 -8.82 13.62 0.52
CA ARG A 140 -10.20 13.76 0.00
C ARG A 140 -11.04 14.73 0.84
N ALA A 141 -10.78 14.84 2.14
CA ALA A 141 -11.41 15.84 3.00
C ALA A 141 -10.88 17.25 2.70
N ALA A 142 -9.55 17.41 2.61
CA ALA A 142 -8.88 18.66 2.29
C ALA A 142 -9.32 19.23 0.93
N ARG A 143 -9.51 18.37 -0.07
CA ARG A 143 -9.98 18.77 -1.41
C ARG A 143 -11.40 19.34 -1.44
N ARG A 144 -12.23 18.96 -0.46
CA ARG A 144 -13.58 19.55 -0.27
C ARG A 144 -13.55 20.80 0.62
N GLY A 145 -12.41 21.12 1.21
CA GLY A 145 -12.20 22.25 2.11
C GLY A 145 -11.00 23.10 1.69
N VAL A 146 -10.22 23.53 2.67
CA VAL A 146 -9.04 24.38 2.45
C VAL A 146 -7.79 23.51 2.35
N LEU A 147 -7.10 23.57 1.21
CA LEU A 147 -5.79 22.95 1.04
C LEU A 147 -4.74 23.72 1.87
N LYS A 148 -3.81 22.98 2.50
CA LYS A 148 -2.76 23.52 3.38
C LYS A 148 -1.42 22.91 2.96
N GLU A 149 -0.34 23.52 3.39
CA GLU A 149 1.03 23.03 3.12
C GLU A 149 1.21 21.57 3.55
N ASP A 150 0.70 21.20 4.74
CA ASP A 150 0.74 19.81 5.23
C ASP A 150 0.09 18.81 4.26
N HIS A 151 -0.95 19.20 3.53
CA HIS A 151 -1.60 18.33 2.56
C HIS A 151 -0.72 18.06 1.33
N LEU A 152 0.16 19.00 0.96
CA LEU A 152 1.14 18.78 -0.11
C LEU A 152 2.22 17.79 0.34
N LEU A 153 2.69 17.91 1.58
CA LEU A 153 3.62 16.95 2.17
C LEU A 153 3.00 15.55 2.24
N ILE A 154 1.75 15.44 2.70
CA ILE A 154 1.01 14.17 2.71
C ILE A 154 0.94 13.57 1.31
N ALA A 155 0.65 14.36 0.26
CA ALA A 155 0.58 13.86 -1.11
C ALA A 155 1.93 13.31 -1.61
N LEU A 156 3.04 13.98 -1.28
CA LEU A 156 4.40 13.53 -1.63
C LEU A 156 4.77 12.23 -0.92
N GLU A 157 4.52 12.16 0.39
CA GLU A 157 4.76 10.97 1.20
C GLU A 157 3.92 9.78 0.75
N LEU A 158 2.64 10.02 0.44
CA LEU A 158 1.71 9.00 -0.08
C LEU A 158 2.24 8.40 -1.38
N GLY A 159 2.73 9.24 -2.30
CA GLY A 159 3.35 8.79 -3.54
C GLY A 159 4.59 7.92 -3.32
N GLY A 160 5.43 8.27 -2.33
CA GLY A 160 6.59 7.47 -1.93
C GLY A 160 6.19 6.11 -1.34
N ALA A 161 5.27 6.12 -0.38
CA ALA A 161 4.79 4.93 0.30
C ALA A 161 4.09 3.95 -0.66
N TRP A 162 3.32 4.46 -1.64
CA TRP A 162 2.69 3.63 -2.66
C TRP A 162 3.71 2.88 -3.54
N ARG A 163 4.75 3.58 -4.02
CA ARG A 163 5.80 2.94 -4.82
C ARG A 163 6.50 1.82 -4.04
N ALA A 164 6.88 2.08 -2.79
CA ALA A 164 7.48 1.06 -1.93
C ALA A 164 6.57 -0.16 -1.73
N LEU A 165 5.27 0.05 -1.52
CA LEU A 165 4.29 -1.04 -1.41
C LEU A 165 4.20 -1.85 -2.72
N ARG A 166 4.10 -1.17 -3.87
CA ARG A 166 4.04 -1.81 -5.19
C ARG A 166 5.29 -2.62 -5.51
N ASP A 167 6.47 -2.08 -5.20
CA ASP A 167 7.75 -2.75 -5.45
C ASP A 167 7.89 -4.01 -4.58
N SER A 168 7.43 -3.96 -3.32
CA SER A 168 7.40 -5.14 -2.44
C SER A 168 6.49 -6.27 -2.98
N LYS A 169 5.36 -5.91 -3.61
CA LYS A 169 4.47 -6.87 -4.28
C LYS A 169 5.14 -7.49 -5.50
N ALA A 170 5.85 -6.70 -6.30
CA ALA A 170 6.58 -7.18 -7.48
C ALA A 170 7.68 -8.19 -7.10
N VAL A 171 8.41 -7.94 -6.01
CA VAL A 171 9.42 -8.88 -5.47
C VAL A 171 8.76 -10.16 -4.98
N THR A 172 7.62 -10.07 -4.27
CA THR A 172 6.90 -11.25 -3.77
C THR A 172 6.30 -12.10 -4.89
N ALA A 173 5.78 -11.47 -5.94
CA ALA A 173 5.25 -12.16 -7.12
C ALA A 173 6.36 -12.76 -7.99
N SER A 174 7.51 -12.08 -8.06
CA SER A 174 8.72 -12.56 -8.73
C SER A 174 9.51 -13.50 -7.83
N ARG A 175 8.84 -14.49 -7.21
CA ARG A 175 9.52 -15.62 -6.55
C ARG A 175 10.34 -16.37 -7.60
N LEU A 176 11.54 -15.86 -7.85
CA LEU A 176 12.63 -16.56 -8.47
C LEU A 176 12.88 -17.75 -7.57
N THR A 177 12.46 -18.93 -8.02
CA THR A 177 12.84 -20.21 -7.43
C THR A 177 14.33 -20.38 -7.67
N LEU A 178 15.15 -19.74 -6.85
CA LEU A 178 16.56 -20.07 -6.72
C LEU A 178 16.60 -21.41 -6.00
N THR A 179 16.53 -22.49 -6.76
CA THR A 179 16.87 -23.83 -6.27
C THR A 179 18.36 -23.78 -5.93
N PRO A 180 18.75 -23.86 -4.64
CA PRO A 180 20.17 -24.00 -4.33
C PRO A 180 20.68 -25.28 -5.01
N PRO A 181 21.88 -25.29 -5.60
CA PRO A 181 22.45 -26.50 -6.15
C PRO A 181 22.45 -27.56 -5.04
N ARG A 182 21.89 -28.73 -5.35
CA ARG A 182 21.84 -29.89 -4.47
C ARG A 182 23.26 -30.24 -4.09
N SER A 183 23.69 -29.83 -2.89
CA SER A 183 24.95 -30.31 -2.31
C SER A 183 24.84 -31.82 -2.15
N GLU A 184 25.55 -32.56 -3.00
CA GLU A 184 25.70 -34.00 -2.79
C GLU A 184 26.32 -34.24 -1.41
N PRO A 185 25.78 -35.16 -0.60
CA PRO A 185 26.36 -35.45 0.69
C PRO A 185 27.79 -35.99 0.48
N PRO A 186 28.76 -35.56 1.32
CA PRO A 186 30.13 -36.05 1.21
C PRO A 186 30.15 -37.57 1.37
N LYS A 187 30.79 -38.26 0.41
CA LYS A 187 31.00 -39.71 0.47
C LYS A 187 31.61 -40.07 1.83
N ALA A 188 30.89 -40.94 2.56
CA ALA A 188 31.32 -41.43 3.86
C ALA A 188 32.75 -41.97 3.80
N ALA A 189 33.66 -41.31 4.53
CA ALA A 189 34.99 -41.82 4.77
C ALA A 189 34.87 -43.13 5.57
N LYS A 190 35.46 -44.20 5.04
CA LYS A 190 35.50 -45.52 5.67
C LYS A 190 36.25 -45.41 7.00
N THR A 191 35.58 -45.70 8.10
CA THR A 191 36.22 -45.83 9.42
C THR A 191 37.12 -47.07 9.46
N PRO A 192 38.34 -46.99 10.02
CA PRO A 192 39.19 -48.17 10.19
C PRO A 192 38.67 -49.07 11.32
N ARG A 193 38.69 -50.38 11.08
CA ARG A 193 38.26 -51.44 12.00
C ARG A 193 39.17 -51.48 13.25
N LYS A 194 38.56 -51.54 14.45
CA LYS A 194 39.24 -51.83 15.71
C LYS A 194 39.90 -53.23 15.68
N PRO A 195 41.13 -53.41 16.20
CA PRO A 195 41.69 -54.74 16.40
C PRO A 195 41.08 -55.43 17.61
N ARG A 196 40.86 -56.74 17.44
CA ARG A 196 40.26 -57.69 18.37
C ARG A 196 41.31 -58.09 19.41
N ALA A 197 41.10 -57.73 20.69
CA ALA A 197 41.97 -58.16 21.77
C ALA A 197 41.78 -59.65 22.08
N LYS A 198 42.92 -60.29 22.30
CA LYS A 198 43.18 -61.72 22.49
C LYS A 198 42.60 -62.18 23.83
N ARG A 199 41.96 -63.35 23.82
CA ARG A 199 41.42 -64.06 24.98
C ARG A 199 42.58 -64.72 25.72
N ASP A 200 42.88 -64.26 26.94
CA ASP A 200 43.78 -65.00 27.82
C ASP A 200 43.03 -66.09 28.58
N LYS A 201 43.56 -67.31 28.44
CA LYS A 201 43.28 -68.49 29.26
C LYS A 201 44.45 -68.62 30.23
N SER A 202 44.19 -68.64 31.53
CA SER A 202 45.01 -69.26 32.59
C SER A 202 44.08 -69.35 33.81
N SER A 203 43.47 -70.51 34.08
CA SER A 203 43.99 -71.64 34.88
C SER A 203 44.04 -71.35 36.39
N GLU A 204 42.97 -71.79 37.07
CA GLU A 204 42.91 -72.63 38.28
C GLU A 204 43.75 -72.38 39.56
N ALA A 205 43.04 -72.60 40.69
CA ALA A 205 43.45 -73.09 42.02
C ALA A 205 44.44 -72.23 42.84
N ARG A 206 44.27 -72.02 44.16
CA ARG A 206 43.59 -72.73 45.24
C ARG A 206 43.26 -71.72 46.34
#